data_AF-A0A7X3QLR0-F1
#
_entry.id   AF-A0A7X3QLR0-F1
#
_cell.length_a   1.000
_cell.length_b   1.000
_cell.length_c   1.000
_cell.angle_alpha   90.00
_cell.angle_beta   90.00
_cell.angle_gamma   90.00
#
_symmetry.space_group_name_H-M   'P 1'
#
loop_
_entity.id
_entity.type
_entity.pdbx_description
1 polymer ?
#
loop_
_entity_poly.entity_id
_entity_poly.type
_entity_poly.pdbx_seq_one_letter_code
_entity_poly.pdbx_strand_id
1 'polypeptide(L)'
;MDRKTPAKLSEELAKLGYTWEYLDKWQPKVDMYWHVDQVNVAGEVVGRAGAMLPNLPGHPDHQARYARRGLLPWPPGEDCECRGCRERFGTERTGRKFMAPDEVEREVASGRLFGGE
;
A
#
# COMPACT_ATOMS: atom_id res chain seq x y z
N MET A 1 -18.37 26.74 10.60
CA MET A 1 -17.23 26.59 11.51
C MET A 1 -16.08 27.41 10.97
N ASP A 2 -15.74 28.51 11.64
CA ASP A 2 -14.56 29.31 11.31
C ASP A 2 -13.29 28.46 11.43
N ARG A 3 -12.52 28.38 10.34
CA ARG A 3 -11.25 27.66 10.34
C ARG A 3 -10.21 28.54 11.04
N LYS A 4 -9.74 28.11 12.21
CA LYS A 4 -8.63 28.76 12.91
C LYS A 4 -7.35 28.61 12.08
N THR A 5 -6.49 29.63 12.10
CA THR A 5 -5.17 29.55 11.48
C THR A 5 -4.24 28.64 12.30
N PRO A 6 -3.24 27.99 11.68
CA PRO A 6 -2.32 27.09 12.37
C PRO A 6 -1.65 27.73 13.59
N ALA A 7 -1.21 29.00 13.48
CA ALA A 7 -0.58 29.73 14.57
C ALA A 7 -1.49 29.89 15.80
N LYS A 8 -2.78 30.22 15.60
CA LYS A 8 -3.75 30.37 16.69
C LYS A 8 -4.02 29.03 17.38
N LEU A 9 -4.04 27.94 16.62
CA LEU A 9 -4.17 26.58 17.15
C LEU A 9 -2.95 26.18 17.99
N SER A 10 -1.74 26.48 17.52
CA SER A 10 -0.51 26.19 18.25
C SER A 10 -0.43 26.96 19.57
N GLU A 11 -0.84 28.23 19.60
CA GLU A 11 -0.91 29.03 20.83
C GLU A 11 -1.94 28.49 21.83
N GLU A 12 -3.12 28.06 21.35
CA GLU A 12 -4.14 27.44 22.20
C GLU A 12 -3.64 26.11 22.80
N LEU A 13 -2.94 25.29 22.02
CA LEU A 13 -2.36 24.03 22.50
C LEU A 13 -1.20 24.27 23.47
N ALA A 14 -0.37 25.30 23.24
CA ALA A 14 0.67 25.68 24.19
C ALA A 14 0.07 26.11 25.55
N LYS A 15 -1.07 26.82 25.54
CA LYS A 15 -1.81 27.19 26.78
C LYS A 15 -2.36 25.98 27.53
N LEU A 16 -2.65 24.88 26.83
CA LEU A 16 -3.08 23.61 27.44
C LEU A 16 -1.91 22.79 28.04
N GLY A 17 -0.67 23.27 27.89
CA GLY A 17 0.52 22.64 28.46
C GLY A 17 1.28 21.73 27.50
N TYR A 18 0.93 21.69 26.21
CA TYR A 18 1.75 21.00 25.21
C TYR A 18 3.03 21.79 24.95
N THR A 19 4.17 21.12 24.90
CA THR A 19 5.46 21.78 24.61
C THR A 19 5.52 22.19 23.14
N TRP A 20 6.17 23.33 22.86
CA TRP A 20 6.39 23.78 21.48
C TRP A 20 7.13 22.75 20.63
N GLU A 21 8.11 22.05 21.22
CA GLU A 21 8.80 20.95 20.55
C GLU A 21 7.87 19.81 20.17
N TYR A 22 6.90 19.48 21.03
CA TYR A 22 5.92 18.45 20.73
C TYR A 22 5.01 18.87 19.57
N LEU A 23 4.57 20.12 19.55
CA LEU A 23 3.74 20.66 18.46
C LEU A 23 4.49 20.73 17.12
N ASP A 24 5.79 21.04 17.15
CA ASP A 24 6.63 21.09 15.95
C ASP A 24 6.95 19.68 15.41
N LYS A 25 7.25 18.73 16.32
CA LYS A 25 7.51 17.32 15.97
C LYS A 25 6.24 16.54 15.63
N TRP A 26 5.06 17.13 15.81
CA TRP A 26 3.78 16.53 15.46
C TRP A 26 3.43 16.81 13.99
N GLN A 27 3.14 15.84 13.13
CA GLN A 27 2.96 14.40 13.33
C GLN A 27 4.27 13.62 13.21
N PRO A 28 4.41 12.49 13.93
CA PRO A 28 5.59 11.63 13.80
C PRO A 28 5.80 11.25 12.34
N LYS A 29 7.04 11.36 11.87
CA LYS A 29 7.40 10.97 10.51
C LYS A 29 7.80 9.50 10.51
N VAL A 30 7.32 8.77 9.51
CA VAL A 30 7.64 7.35 9.33
C VAL A 30 8.17 7.14 7.92
N ASP A 31 9.16 6.27 7.82
CA ASP A 31 9.63 5.78 6.54
C ASP A 31 8.77 4.57 6.15
N MET A 32 8.39 4.51 4.88
CA MET A 32 7.59 3.40 4.36
C MET A 32 8.23 2.82 3.11
N TYR A 33 7.94 1.57 2.80
CA TYR A 33 8.55 0.79 1.75
C TYR A 33 7.50 0.33 0.75
N TRP A 34 7.84 0.32 -0.53
CA TRP A 34 6.99 -0.22 -1.58
C TRP A 34 7.04 -1.75 -1.58
N HIS A 35 5.88 -2.39 -1.54
CA HIS A 35 5.71 -3.84 -1.65
C HIS A 35 5.20 -4.26 -3.02
N VAL A 36 4.88 -3.29 -3.89
CA VAL A 36 4.38 -3.48 -5.26
C VAL A 36 5.20 -2.61 -6.21
N ASP A 37 5.47 -3.11 -7.41
CA ASP A 37 6.10 -2.33 -8.48
C ASP A 37 5.14 -1.21 -8.93
N GLN A 38 5.67 0.00 -9.07
CA GLN A 38 4.92 1.10 -9.62
C GLN A 38 4.97 1.06 -11.13
N VAL A 39 3.80 0.94 -11.76
CA VAL A 39 3.64 0.97 -13.21
C VAL A 39 3.06 2.32 -13.63
N ASN A 40 3.53 2.86 -14.76
CA ASN A 40 2.87 3.99 -15.41
C ASN A 40 1.61 3.54 -16.15
N VAL A 41 0.89 4.49 -16.74
CA VAL A 41 -0.32 4.21 -17.56
C VAL A 41 0.00 3.35 -18.79
N ALA A 42 1.25 3.36 -19.26
CA ALA A 42 1.73 2.53 -20.37
C ALA A 42 2.14 1.11 -19.94
N GLY A 43 2.10 0.79 -18.64
CA GLY A 43 2.49 -0.51 -18.09
C GLY A 43 4.00 -0.69 -17.84
N GLU A 44 4.81 0.35 -18.02
CA GLU A 44 6.24 0.30 -17.73
C GLU A 44 6.51 0.54 -16.24
N VAL A 45 7.47 -0.20 -15.67
CA VAL A 45 7.83 -0.10 -14.26
C VAL A 45 8.66 1.16 -14.02
N VAL A 46 8.07 2.16 -13.35
CA VAL A 46 8.70 3.43 -12.96
C VAL A 46 9.43 3.31 -11.62
N GLY A 47 8.97 2.41 -10.74
CA GLY A 47 9.55 2.20 -9.43
C GLY A 47 9.49 0.74 -9.01
N ARG A 48 10.60 0.20 -8.51
CA ARG A 48 10.67 -1.19 -8.05
C ARG A 48 10.18 -1.31 -6.62
N ALA A 49 9.51 -2.41 -6.31
CA ALA A 49 9.20 -2.81 -4.95
C ALA A 49 10.49 -3.05 -4.15
N GLY A 50 10.52 -2.53 -2.93
CA GLY A 50 11.70 -2.38 -2.08
C GLY A 50 12.16 -0.93 -1.92
N ALA A 51 11.73 -0.02 -2.80
CA ALA A 51 12.05 1.39 -2.67
C ALA A 51 11.46 1.98 -1.36
N MET A 52 12.29 2.72 -0.63
CA MET A 52 11.91 3.42 0.60
C MET A 52 11.50 4.85 0.28
N LEU A 53 10.39 5.29 0.88
CA LEU A 53 9.88 6.65 0.81
C LEU A 53 9.95 7.26 2.22
N PRO A 54 10.89 8.20 2.45
CA PRO A 54 11.11 8.76 3.77
C PRO A 54 10.12 9.88 4.10
N ASN A 55 10.03 10.22 5.39
CA ASN A 55 9.35 11.43 5.89
C ASN A 55 7.83 11.51 5.67
N LEU A 56 7.13 10.37 5.68
CA LEU A 56 5.68 10.35 5.53
C LEU A 56 4.95 10.62 6.85
N PRO A 57 3.72 11.16 6.81
CA PRO A 57 2.90 11.32 8.01
C PRO A 57 2.60 9.96 8.66
N GLY A 58 3.01 9.79 9.91
CA GLY A 58 2.83 8.58 10.70
C GLY A 58 1.44 8.42 11.32
N HIS A 59 0.48 9.29 11.01
CA HIS A 59 -0.90 9.12 11.49
C HIS A 59 -1.51 7.81 10.91
N PRO A 60 -2.18 6.98 11.73
CA PRO A 60 -2.68 5.67 11.28
C PRO A 60 -3.62 5.73 10.06
N ASP A 61 -4.44 6.78 9.95
CA ASP A 61 -5.30 6.97 8.76
C ASP A 61 -4.48 7.18 7.48
N HIS A 62 -3.37 7.93 7.56
CA HIS A 62 -2.47 8.12 6.44
C HIS A 62 -1.76 6.81 6.09
N GLN A 63 -1.22 6.11 7.08
CA GLN A 63 -0.59 4.80 6.88
C GLN A 63 -1.55 3.80 6.23
N ALA A 64 -2.82 3.74 6.66
CA ALA A 64 -3.83 2.85 6.07
C ALA A 64 -4.13 3.20 4.60
N ARG A 65 -4.18 4.48 4.23
CA ARG A 65 -4.35 4.90 2.83
C ARG A 65 -3.15 4.50 1.96
N TYR A 66 -1.94 4.63 2.49
CA TYR A 66 -0.71 4.21 1.81
C TYR A 66 -0.60 2.68 1.70
N ALA A 67 -0.98 1.95 2.75
CA ALA A 67 -0.99 0.48 2.77
C ALA A 67 -1.87 -0.11 1.65
N ARG A 68 -3.03 0.52 1.37
CA ARG A 68 -3.91 0.11 0.25
C ARG A 68 -3.26 0.26 -1.13
N ARG A 69 -2.25 1.13 -1.25
CA ARG A 69 -1.47 1.33 -2.47
C ARG A 69 -0.23 0.43 -2.54
N GLY A 70 0.01 -0.38 -1.51
CA GLY A 70 1.21 -1.22 -1.41
C GLY A 70 2.41 -0.56 -0.75
N LEU A 71 2.21 0.54 0.00
CA LEU A 71 3.27 1.20 0.76
C LEU A 71 3.11 0.91 2.26
N LEU A 72 4.09 0.25 2.89
CA LEU A 72 3.99 -0.29 4.25
C LEU A 72 5.19 0.13 5.11
N PRO A 73 5.06 0.23 6.44
CA PRO A 73 6.14 0.73 7.31
C PRO A 73 7.30 -0.25 7.50
N TRP A 74 7.19 -1.50 7.05
CA TRP A 74 8.27 -2.50 7.08
C TRP A 74 8.76 -2.81 5.66
N PRO A 75 10.02 -3.24 5.48
CA PRO A 75 10.53 -3.62 4.17
C PRO A 75 9.86 -4.90 3.63
N PRO A 76 9.75 -5.06 2.30
CA PRO A 76 9.31 -6.33 1.72
C PRO A 76 10.35 -7.42 2.00
N GLY A 77 9.88 -8.63 2.27
CA GLY A 77 10.71 -9.81 2.52
C GLY A 77 10.00 -11.08 2.07
N GLU A 78 10.71 -12.20 2.05
CA GLU A 78 10.20 -13.50 1.58
C GLU A 78 9.04 -14.01 2.45
N ASP A 79 9.09 -13.71 3.75
CA ASP A 79 8.02 -14.05 4.71
C ASP A 79 6.90 -12.99 4.76
N CYS A 80 6.90 -11.99 3.87
CA CYS A 80 5.90 -10.94 3.91
C CYS A 80 4.56 -11.43 3.32
N GLU A 81 3.54 -11.54 4.17
CA GLU A 81 2.23 -12.04 3.78
C GLU A 81 1.28 -10.97 3.20
N CYS A 82 1.79 -9.74 2.98
CA CYS A 82 0.98 -8.67 2.42
C CYS A 82 0.55 -9.01 0.99
N ARG A 83 -0.54 -8.41 0.52
CA ARG A 83 -1.09 -8.72 -0.81
C ARG A 83 -0.04 -8.54 -1.93
N GLY A 84 0.72 -7.45 -1.91
CA GLY A 84 1.73 -7.15 -2.92
C GLY A 84 2.87 -8.16 -2.95
N CYS A 85 3.42 -8.49 -1.78
CA CYS A 85 4.44 -9.52 -1.65
C CYS A 85 3.90 -10.91 -1.99
N ARG A 86 2.65 -11.23 -1.67
CA ARG A 86 2.01 -12.49 -2.07
C ARG A 86 1.86 -12.60 -3.59
N GLU A 87 1.48 -11.52 -4.26
CA GLU A 87 1.38 -11.51 -5.73
C GLU A 87 2.76 -11.60 -6.39
N ARG A 88 3.83 -11.11 -5.73
CA ARG A 88 5.20 -11.06 -6.25
C ARG A 88 6.03 -12.34 -5.97
N PHE A 89 5.94 -12.88 -4.76
CA PHE A 89 6.66 -14.07 -4.31
C PHE A 89 5.81 -15.35 -4.38
N GLY A 90 4.49 -15.21 -4.48
CA GLY A 90 3.55 -16.32 -4.55
C GLY A 90 3.42 -16.90 -5.95
N THR A 91 4.48 -17.49 -6.48
CA THR A 91 4.34 -18.52 -7.53
C THR A 91 4.10 -19.92 -6.95
N GLU A 92 4.20 -20.14 -5.63
CA GLU A 92 4.08 -21.51 -5.05
C GLU A 92 3.31 -21.65 -3.72
N ARG A 93 2.36 -20.77 -3.38
CA ARG A 93 1.51 -20.96 -2.17
C ARG A 93 0.01 -20.69 -2.31
N THR A 94 -0.52 -20.73 -3.52
CA THR A 94 -1.97 -20.78 -3.70
C THR A 94 -2.33 -21.99 -4.56
N GLY A 95 -2.96 -22.99 -3.94
CA GLY A 95 -3.71 -24.05 -4.63
C GLY A 95 -4.94 -23.54 -5.39
N ARG A 96 -4.83 -22.42 -6.11
CA ARG A 96 -5.65 -22.18 -7.28
C ARG A 96 -4.83 -22.74 -8.44
N LYS A 97 -5.24 -23.89 -8.95
CA LYS A 97 -4.77 -24.34 -10.26
C LYS A 97 -5.07 -23.21 -11.23
N PHE A 98 -4.04 -22.48 -11.67
CA PHE A 98 -4.12 -21.81 -12.95
C PHE A 98 -4.29 -22.95 -13.96
N MET A 99 -5.46 -23.04 -14.61
CA MET A 99 -5.60 -23.91 -15.77
C MET A 99 -4.51 -23.49 -16.74
N ALA A 100 -3.71 -24.46 -17.17
CA ALA A 100 -2.73 -24.22 -18.21
C ALA A 100 -3.46 -23.69 -19.45
N PRO A 101 -2.86 -22.80 -20.26
CA PRO A 101 -3.53 -22.19 -21.39
C PRO A 101 -4.13 -23.21 -22.37
N ASP A 102 -3.53 -24.39 -22.53
CA ASP A 102 -4.06 -25.50 -23.32
C ASP A 102 -5.30 -26.16 -22.69
N GLU A 103 -5.40 -26.16 -21.36
CA GLU A 103 -6.55 -26.66 -20.61
C GLU A 103 -7.74 -25.68 -20.71
N VAL A 104 -7.46 -24.37 -20.74
CA VAL A 104 -8.47 -23.33 -21.01
C VAL A 104 -9.00 -23.46 -22.43
N GLU A 105 -8.14 -23.62 -23.43
CA GLU A 105 -8.57 -23.82 -24.82
C GLU A 105 -9.44 -25.08 -25.00
N ARG A 106 -9.12 -26.19 -24.31
CA ARG A 106 -9.93 -27.41 -24.34
C ARG A 106 -11.30 -27.25 -23.68
N GLU A 107 -11.39 -26.50 -22.58
CA GLU A 107 -12.66 -26.27 -21.88
C GLU A 107 -13.54 -25.21 -22.55
N VAL A 108 -12.94 -24.25 -23.27
CA VAL A 108 -13.67 -23.34 -24.17
C VAL A 108 -14.20 -24.12 -25.38
N ALA A 109 -13.36 -25.00 -25.96
CA ALA A 109 -13.77 -25.86 -27.08
C ALA A 109 -14.85 -26.89 -26.69
N SER A 110 -14.87 -27.32 -25.42
CA SER A 110 -15.88 -28.24 -24.90
C SER A 110 -17.18 -27.55 -24.45
N GLY A 111 -17.24 -26.21 -24.51
CA GLY A 111 -18.43 -25.42 -24.14
C GLY A 111 -18.72 -25.36 -22.64
N ARG A 112 -17.83 -25.86 -21.77
CA ARG A 112 -18.05 -25.88 -20.31
C ARG A 112 -17.87 -24.53 -19.63
N LEU A 113 -17.05 -23.64 -20.20
CA LEU A 113 -16.73 -22.35 -19.59
C LEU A 113 -17.81 -21.29 -19.79
N PHE A 114 -18.66 -21.43 -20.81
CA PHE A 114 -19.78 -20.55 -21.08
C PHE A 114 -21.05 -21.39 -20.96
N GLY A 115 -21.61 -21.48 -19.75
CA GLY A 115 -22.78 -22.31 -19.44
C GLY A 115 -23.85 -22.24 -20.53
N GLY A 116 -24.11 -23.39 -21.15
CA GLY A 116 -25.22 -23.57 -22.08
C GLY A 116 -26.56 -23.58 -21.35
N GLU A 117 -27.46 -22.74 -21.86
CA GLU A 117 -28.94 -22.77 -21.87
C GLU A 117 -29.70 -23.23 -20.61
#